data_AF-A0A7Z9JGS7-F1
#
_entry.id   AF-A0A7Z9JGS7-F1
#
_cell.length_a   1.000
_cell.length_b   1.000
_cell.length_c   1.000
_cell.angle_alpha   90.00
_cell.angle_beta   90.00
_cell.angle_gamma   90.00
#
_symmetry.space_group_name_H-M   'P 1'
#
loop_
_entity.id
_entity.type
_entity.pdbx_description
1 polymer ?
#
loop_
_entity_poly.entity_id
_entity_poly.type
_entity_poly.pdbx_seq_one_letter_code
_entity_poly.pdbx_strand_id
1 'polypeptide(L)' 'FKIGFSPRKKEISLYLMFNNKSLSTLLKKLGPHRAGKGCLYIKSLEGLDLEVLQAIFEKAAKVYE' A
#
# COMPACT_ATOMS: atom_id res chain seq x y z
N PHE A 1 15.19 -0.67 2.87
CA PHE A 1 14.32 -0.84 1.69
C PHE A 1 13.33 0.32 1.65
N LYS A 2 12.97 0.83 0.47
CA LYS A 2 11.94 1.90 0.33
C LYS A 2 10.53 1.31 0.34
N ILE A 3 10.37 0.16 -0.31
CA ILE A 3 9.14 -0.65 -0.38
C ILE A 3 9.56 -2.13 -0.29
N GLY A 4 8.75 -2.96 0.34
CA GLY A 4 8.95 -4.40 0.38
C GLY A 4 7.63 -5.15 0.42
N PHE A 5 7.65 -6.47 0.22
CA PHE A 5 6.46 -7.29 0.39
C PHE A 5 6.78 -8.66 0.98
N SER A 6 5.78 -9.27 1.62
CA SER A 6 5.83 -10.63 2.13
C SER A 6 4.52 -11.35 1.77
N PRO A 7 4.59 -12.45 1.01
CA PRO A 7 3.44 -13.31 0.81
C PRO A 7 3.10 -14.03 2.13
N ARG A 8 1.84 -14.00 2.53
CA ARG A 8 1.30 -14.78 3.66
C ARG A 8 0.23 -15.73 3.16
N LYS A 9 -0.15 -16.69 4.01
CA LYS A 9 -1.12 -17.74 3.69
C LYS A 9 -2.48 -17.24 3.14
N LYS A 10 -2.90 -16.01 3.46
CA LYS A 10 -4.21 -15.45 3.08
C LYS A 10 -4.16 -14.07 2.40
N GLU A 11 -3.01 -13.42 2.40
CA GLU A 11 -2.85 -12.03 1.95
C GLU A 11 -1.38 -11.74 1.66
N ILE A 12 -1.13 -10.66 0.93
CA ILE A 12 0.19 -10.09 0.69
C ILE A 12 0.34 -8.88 1.62
N SER A 13 1.39 -8.88 2.43
CA SER A 13 1.80 -7.69 3.20
C SER A 13 2.71 -6.83 2.35
N LEU A 14 2.32 -5.60 2.09
CA LEU A 14 3.12 -4.54 1.48
C LEU A 14 3.66 -3.63 2.58
N TYR A 15 4.98 -3.55 2.68
CA TYR A 15 5.68 -2.67 3.61
C TYR A 15 5.99 -1.36 2.91
N LEU A 16 5.35 -0.30 3.39
CA LEU A 16 5.43 1.03 2.81
C LEU A 16 5.67 1.98 3.97
N MET A 17 6.83 2.66 4.00
CA MET A 17 7.10 3.67 5.01
C MET A 17 6.34 4.95 4.68
N PHE A 18 5.05 5.01 5.06
CA PHE A 18 4.21 6.18 4.84
C PHE A 18 3.50 6.64 6.12
N ASN A 19 3.24 7.94 6.20
CA ASN A 19 2.31 8.49 7.18
C ASN A 19 0.87 8.33 6.66
N ASN A 20 0.03 7.56 7.38
CA ASN A 20 -1.36 7.27 7.00
C ASN A 20 -2.19 8.51 6.64
N LYS A 21 -1.85 9.69 7.21
CA LYS A 21 -2.54 10.95 6.86
C LYS A 21 -2.37 11.34 5.39
N SER A 22 -1.15 11.18 4.84
CA SER A 22 -0.81 11.59 3.47
C SER A 22 -1.47 10.72 2.40
N LEU A 23 -1.71 9.43 2.71
CA LEU A 23 -2.27 8.47 1.76
C LEU A 23 -3.76 8.18 1.96
N SER A 24 -4.41 8.78 2.97
CA SER A 24 -5.81 8.46 3.32
C SER A 24 -6.78 8.55 2.14
N THR A 25 -6.62 9.57 1.28
CA THR A 25 -7.45 9.74 0.07
C THR A 25 -7.20 8.66 -0.98
N LEU A 26 -5.94 8.24 -1.17
CA LEU A 26 -5.60 7.18 -2.12
C LEU A 26 -6.05 5.82 -1.61
N LEU A 27 -5.85 5.54 -0.32
CA LEU A 27 -6.30 4.30 0.32
C LEU A 27 -7.81 4.11 0.16
N LYS A 28 -8.62 5.17 0.30
CA LYS A 28 -10.07 5.09 0.07
C LYS A 28 -10.46 4.66 -1.36
N LYS A 29 -9.61 4.94 -2.35
CA LYS A 29 -9.85 4.62 -3.77
C LYS A 29 -9.24 3.28 -4.20
N LEU A 30 -8.34 2.72 -3.39
CA LEU A 30 -7.53 1.56 -3.76
C LEU A 30 -8.33 0.27 -3.98
N GLY A 31 -9.48 0.11 -3.32
CA GLY A 31 -10.24 -1.14 -3.30
C GLY A 31 -10.07 -1.91 -1.97
N PRO A 32 -10.42 -3.20 -1.90
CA PRO A 32 -10.40 -3.98 -0.66
C PRO A 32 -8.98 -4.15 -0.11
N HIS A 33 -8.70 -3.50 1.01
CA HIS A 33 -7.41 -3.59 1.68
C HIS A 33 -7.57 -3.41 3.19
N ARG A 34 -6.52 -3.75 3.93
CA ARG A 34 -6.36 -3.39 5.34
C ARG A 34 -5.10 -2.57 5.51
N ALA A 35 -5.14 -1.45 6.22
CA ALA A 35 -3.98 -0.63 6.50
C ALA A 35 -3.53 -0.79 7.97
N GLY A 36 -2.22 -0.98 8.18
CA GLY A 36 -1.57 -0.96 9.48
C GLY A 36 -0.66 0.26 9.64
N LYS A 37 0.17 0.26 10.69
CA LYS A 37 1.24 1.28 10.84
C LYS A 37 2.39 0.91 9.89
N GLY A 38 2.53 1.65 8.78
CA GLY A 38 3.60 1.44 7.79
C GLY A 38 3.45 0.17 6.94
N CYS A 39 2.26 -0.40 6.88
CA CYS A 39 1.99 -1.56 6.04
C CYS A 39 0.56 -1.56 5.49
N LEU A 40 0.40 -2.21 4.35
CA LEU A 40 -0.84 -2.39 3.63
C LEU A 40 -1.01 -3.89 3.37
N TYR A 41 -2.21 -4.42 3.54
CA TYR A 41 -2.50 -5.83 3.33
C TYR A 41 -3.57 -5.96 2.25
N ILE A 42 -3.30 -6.81 1.26
CA ILE A 42 -4.16 -7.04 0.09
C ILE A 42 -4.33 -8.55 -0.14
N LYS A 43 -5.49 -8.99 -0.61
CA LYS A 43 -5.75 -10.41 -0.89
C LYS A 43 -5.31 -10.80 -2.30
N SER A 44 -5.63 -9.97 -3.29
CA SER A 44 -5.29 -10.14 -4.69
C SER A 44 -5.17 -8.77 -5.35
N LEU A 45 -4.57 -8.73 -6.55
CA LEU A 45 -4.51 -7.51 -7.37
C LEU A 45 -5.81 -7.24 -8.13
N GLU A 46 -6.62 -8.27 -8.40
CA GLU A 46 -7.86 -8.17 -9.19
C GLU A 46 -8.90 -7.25 -8.57
N GLY A 47 -8.91 -7.14 -7.23
CA GLY A 47 -9.82 -6.26 -6.51
C GLY A 47 -9.30 -4.83 -6.36
N LEU A 48 -8.10 -4.52 -6.83
CA LEU A 48 -7.45 -3.24 -6.59
C LEU A 48 -7.43 -2.37 -7.84
N ASP A 49 -7.54 -1.07 -7.61
CA ASP A 49 -7.18 -0.07 -8.61
C ASP A 49 -5.64 0.01 -8.70
N LEU A 50 -5.10 -0.50 -9.81
CA LEU A 50 -3.65 -0.56 -10.03
C LEU A 50 -3.01 0.83 -10.22
N GLU A 51 -3.74 1.80 -10.76
CA GLU A 51 -3.26 3.17 -10.91
C GLU A 51 -3.12 3.84 -9.53
N VAL A 52 -4.11 3.62 -8.66
CA VAL A 52 -4.07 4.09 -7.26
C VAL A 52 -2.95 3.38 -6.48
N LEU A 53 -2.75 2.07 -6.70
CA LEU A 53 -1.66 1.31 -6.07
C LEU A 53 -0.29 1.85 -6.49
N GLN A 54 -0.10 2.15 -7.77
CA GLN A 54 1.12 2.78 -8.27
C GLN A 54 1.36 4.15 -7.62
N ALA A 55 0.34 5.01 -7.57
CA ALA A 55 0.45 6.33 -6.93
C ALA A 55 0.82 6.24 -5.44
N ILE A 56 0.34 5.21 -4.74
CA ILE A 56 0.74 4.90 -3.36
C ILE A 56 2.22 4.54 -3.28
N PHE A 57 2.73 3.69 -4.18
CA PHE A 57 4.14 3.32 -4.21
C PHE A 57 5.05 4.50 -4.52
N GLU A 58 4.70 5.32 -5.50
CA GLU A 58 5.46 6.52 -5.85
C GLU A 58 5.56 7.49 -4.68
N LYS A 59 4.45 7.72 -3.96
CA LYS A 59 4.46 8.56 -2.76
C LYS A 59 5.28 7.94 -1.64
N ALA A 60 5.15 6.64 -1.39
CA ALA A 60 5.90 5.94 -0.34
C ALA A 60 7.42 5.93 -0.61
N ALA A 61 7.84 5.85 -1.86
CA ALA A 61 9.26 5.84 -2.25
C ALA A 61 9.95 7.21 -2.11
N LYS A 62 9.19 8.31 -2.14
CA LYS A 62 9.67 9.71 -2.08
C LYS A 62 9.77 10.30 -0.67
N VAL A 63 9.32 9.58 0.38
CA VAL A 63 9.25 10.11 1.77
C VAL A 63 10.62 10.47 2.38
N TYR A 64 11.73 10.08 1.75
CA TYR A 64 13.10 10.30 2.26
C TYR A 64 13.98 11.15 1.33
N GLU A 65 13.38 11.90 0.40
CA GLU A 65 14.09 12.93 -0.39
C GLU A 65 14.03 14.30 0.27
#